data_AF-T1B8C2-F1
#
_entry.id   AF-T1B8C2-F1
#
_cell.length_a   1.000
_cell.length_b   1.000
_cell.length_c   1.000
_cell.angle_alpha   90.00
_cell.angle_beta   90.00
_cell.angle_gamma   90.00
#
_symmetry.space_group_name_H-M   'P 1'
#
loop_
_entity.id
_entity.type
_entity.pdbx_description
1 polymer ?
#
loop_
_entity_poly.entity_id
_entity_poly.type
_entity_poly.pdbx_seq_one_letter_code
_entity_poly.pdbx_strand_id
1 'polypeptide(L)'
;MRHSRSYLNALTGQSVHVITVNEYLASRDAEWMRPAYEALGLTVAVIRSNQSLEDKKAAYQADVVYGTNHEFVFDYLRDNMAFEPGDRVHRGLSYGIVDEVDSILIDEARTPLIISGPVEEDTELYAVVDRIARRLTPQQEPGGPGDFEIDEKTKQTHLTEDGHRRVEALLLESHLIAPGESLYEPKNLKFMHYVQAGLRAHWLYKREVD
;
A
#
# COMPACT_ATOMS: atom_id res chain seq x y z
N MET A 1 -18.77 31.07 8.28
CA MET A 1 -17.70 30.85 9.29
C MET A 1 -16.48 30.07 8.76
N ARG A 2 -16.63 29.21 7.73
CA ARG A 2 -15.52 28.42 7.17
C ARG A 2 -14.50 29.25 6.37
N HIS A 3 -14.97 30.14 5.51
CA HIS A 3 -14.10 30.91 4.60
C HIS A 3 -13.18 31.94 5.29
N SER A 4 -13.60 32.51 6.43
CA SER A 4 -12.76 33.41 7.22
C SER A 4 -11.56 32.68 7.85
N ARG A 5 -11.69 31.38 8.15
CA ARG A 5 -10.57 30.55 8.64
C ARG A 5 -9.64 30.14 7.51
N SER A 6 -10.15 29.91 6.30
CA SER A 6 -9.30 29.65 5.13
C SER A 6 -8.37 30.84 4.85
N TYR A 7 -8.92 32.05 4.85
CA TYR A 7 -8.12 33.27 4.63
C TYR A 7 -7.00 33.42 5.66
N LEU A 8 -7.33 33.29 6.95
CA LEU A 8 -6.34 33.45 8.02
C LEU A 8 -5.18 32.44 7.92
N ASN A 9 -5.47 31.18 7.60
CA ASN A 9 -4.44 30.16 7.49
C ASN A 9 -3.62 30.29 6.20
N ALA A 10 -4.23 30.72 5.09
CA ALA A 10 -3.51 31.00 3.85
C ALA A 10 -2.44 32.10 4.03
N LEU A 11 -2.68 33.09 4.90
CA LEU A 11 -1.70 34.13 5.24
C LEU A 11 -0.42 33.61 5.89
N THR A 12 -0.39 32.35 6.36
CA THR A 12 0.83 31.70 6.87
C THR A 12 1.76 31.21 5.75
N GLY A 13 1.35 31.34 4.48
CA GLY A 13 2.05 30.81 3.31
C GLY A 13 1.86 29.30 3.11
N GLN A 14 1.04 28.66 3.94
CA GLN A 14 0.64 27.26 3.80
C GLN A 14 -0.71 27.17 3.07
N SER A 15 -0.84 26.17 2.20
CA SER A 15 -2.10 25.95 1.47
C SER A 15 -3.22 25.48 2.40
N VAL A 16 -4.45 25.90 2.13
CA VAL A 16 -5.64 25.43 2.84
C VAL A 16 -6.42 24.47 1.96
N HIS A 17 -6.66 23.26 2.44
CA HIS A 17 -7.43 22.24 1.73
C HIS A 17 -8.89 22.27 2.20
N VAL A 18 -9.83 22.56 1.30
CA VAL A 18 -11.26 22.51 1.56
C VAL A 18 -11.81 21.21 0.98
N ILE A 19 -12.25 20.33 1.87
CA ILE A 19 -12.66 18.97 1.56
C ILE A 19 -14.18 18.91 1.51
N THR A 20 -14.75 18.50 0.37
CA THR A 20 -16.19 18.34 0.17
C THR A 20 -16.54 16.89 -0.19
N VAL A 21 -17.82 16.53 -0.11
CA VAL A 21 -18.28 15.17 -0.40
C VAL A 21 -18.23 14.77 -1.88
N ASN A 22 -18.24 15.72 -2.82
CA ASN A 22 -18.12 15.42 -4.26
C ASN A 22 -17.49 16.57 -5.06
N GLU A 23 -17.02 16.27 -6.27
CA GLU A 23 -16.31 17.22 -7.14
C GLU A 23 -17.18 18.38 -7.63
N TYR A 24 -18.48 18.15 -7.79
CA TYR A 24 -19.41 19.21 -8.20
C TYR A 24 -19.48 20.30 -7.14
N LEU A 25 -19.65 19.93 -5.87
CA LEU A 25 -19.64 20.86 -4.74
C LEU A 25 -18.29 21.54 -4.60
N ALA A 26 -17.18 20.79 -4.69
CA ALA A 26 -15.83 21.36 -4.68
C ALA A 26 -15.68 22.47 -5.74
N SER A 27 -16.11 22.19 -6.97
CA SER A 27 -16.00 23.12 -8.10
C SER A 27 -16.90 24.34 -7.94
N ARG A 28 -18.18 24.10 -7.60
CA ARG A 28 -19.16 25.16 -7.37
C ARG A 28 -18.71 26.11 -6.27
N ASP A 29 -18.27 25.57 -5.14
CA ASP A 29 -17.91 26.37 -3.96
C ASP A 29 -16.59 27.12 -4.19
N ALA A 30 -15.64 26.50 -4.91
CA ALA A 30 -14.45 27.19 -5.37
C ALA A 30 -14.78 28.36 -6.29
N GLU A 31 -15.63 28.16 -7.30
CA GLU A 31 -16.05 29.22 -8.23
C GLU A 31 -16.83 30.33 -7.54
N TRP A 32 -17.72 29.97 -6.61
CA TRP A 32 -18.50 30.95 -5.85
C TRP A 32 -17.62 31.79 -4.93
N MET A 33 -16.63 31.18 -4.26
CA MET A 33 -15.75 31.88 -3.33
C MET A 33 -14.55 32.56 -3.99
N ARG A 34 -14.22 32.18 -5.23
CA ARG A 34 -13.09 32.70 -5.99
C ARG A 34 -13.02 34.23 -6.00
N PRO A 35 -14.10 34.99 -6.31
CA PRO A 35 -14.03 36.46 -6.32
C PRO A 35 -13.63 37.04 -4.97
N ALA A 36 -14.05 36.42 -3.86
CA ALA A 36 -13.71 36.90 -2.52
C ALA A 36 -12.24 36.60 -2.16
N TYR A 37 -11.75 35.41 -2.49
CA TYR A 37 -10.34 35.05 -2.26
C TYR A 37 -9.40 35.88 -3.14
N GLU A 38 -9.72 36.03 -4.44
CA GLU A 38 -8.90 36.80 -5.39
C GLU A 38 -8.93 38.31 -5.08
N ALA A 39 -10.05 38.86 -4.60
CA ALA A 39 -10.12 40.23 -4.09
C ALA A 39 -9.19 40.47 -2.89
N LEU A 40 -8.84 39.41 -2.16
CA LEU A 40 -7.90 39.43 -1.04
C LEU A 40 -6.48 38.98 -1.45
N GLY A 41 -6.21 38.79 -2.75
CA GLY A 41 -4.90 38.41 -3.28
C GLY A 41 -4.55 36.93 -3.13
N LEU A 42 -5.52 36.07 -2.80
CA LEU A 42 -5.32 34.63 -2.70
C LEU A 42 -5.71 33.91 -4.00
N THR A 43 -4.96 32.85 -4.30
CA THR A 43 -5.21 31.95 -5.43
C THR A 43 -6.08 30.76 -5.03
N VAL A 44 -6.97 30.33 -5.94
CA VAL A 44 -7.91 29.22 -5.70
C VAL A 44 -7.83 28.19 -6.81
N ALA A 45 -7.68 26.93 -6.44
CA ALA A 45 -7.68 25.79 -7.37
C ALA A 45 -8.65 24.69 -6.93
N VAL A 46 -8.94 23.78 -7.86
CA VAL A 46 -9.78 22.60 -7.63
C VAL A 46 -9.04 21.37 -8.13
N ILE A 47 -8.90 20.37 -7.27
CA ILE A 47 -8.44 19.04 -7.65
C ILE A 47 -9.62 18.14 -8.02
N ARG A 48 -9.44 17.36 -9.08
CA ARG A 48 -10.45 16.46 -9.65
C ARG A 48 -9.80 15.16 -10.09
N SER A 49 -10.62 14.14 -10.22
CA SER A 49 -10.25 12.89 -10.86
C SER A 49 -9.78 13.14 -12.30
N ASN A 50 -8.85 12.29 -12.76
CA ASN A 50 -8.28 12.31 -14.13
C ASN A 50 -7.52 13.59 -14.53
N GLN A 51 -7.16 14.47 -13.59
CA GLN A 51 -6.21 15.54 -13.87
C GLN A 51 -4.81 14.97 -14.12
N SER A 52 -4.06 15.62 -15.01
CA SER A 52 -2.65 15.27 -15.21
C SER A 52 -1.85 15.57 -13.94
N LEU A 53 -0.69 14.90 -13.78
CA LEU A 53 0.20 15.17 -12.66
C LEU A 53 0.65 16.64 -12.62
N GLU A 54 0.88 17.23 -13.79
CA GLU A 54 1.26 18.64 -13.94
C GLU A 54 0.15 19.58 -13.47
N ASP A 55 -1.09 19.33 -13.90
CA ASP A 55 -2.26 20.11 -13.47
C ASP A 55 -2.48 20.01 -11.95
N LYS A 56 -2.31 18.80 -11.38
CA LYS A 56 -2.41 18.61 -9.93
C LYS A 56 -1.31 19.37 -9.20
N LYS A 57 -0.05 19.25 -9.63
CA LYS A 57 1.07 20.00 -9.03
C LYS A 57 0.80 21.51 -9.05
N ALA A 58 0.29 22.03 -10.17
CA ALA A 58 -0.09 23.43 -10.30
C ALA A 58 -1.25 23.80 -9.36
N ALA A 59 -2.29 22.96 -9.27
CA ALA A 59 -3.42 23.18 -8.36
C ALA A 59 -2.98 23.25 -6.90
N TYR A 60 -2.10 22.34 -6.45
CA TYR A 60 -1.56 22.34 -5.09
C TYR A 60 -0.63 23.54 -4.80
N GLN A 61 -0.24 24.34 -5.79
CA GLN A 61 0.44 25.62 -5.55
C GLN A 61 -0.51 26.73 -5.08
N ALA A 62 -1.82 26.56 -5.24
CA ALA A 62 -2.79 27.56 -4.82
C ALA A 62 -2.86 27.70 -3.29
N ASP A 63 -3.24 28.90 -2.84
CA ASP A 63 -3.43 29.22 -1.42
C ASP A 63 -4.63 28.48 -0.85
N VAL A 64 -5.67 28.28 -1.66
CA VAL A 64 -6.86 27.49 -1.30
C VAL A 64 -7.12 26.44 -2.37
N VAL A 65 -7.16 25.17 -1.96
CA VAL A 65 -7.38 24.03 -2.83
C VAL A 65 -8.67 23.33 -2.41
N TYR A 66 -9.63 23.26 -3.33
CA TYR A 66 -10.88 22.52 -3.14
C TYR A 66 -10.76 21.12 -3.73
N GLY A 67 -11.33 20.12 -3.06
CA GLY A 67 -11.29 18.75 -3.54
C GLY A 67 -12.16 17.81 -2.73
N THR A 68 -12.22 16.55 -3.12
CA THR A 68 -12.89 15.51 -2.33
C THR A 68 -11.89 14.84 -1.40
N ASN A 69 -12.42 14.18 -0.36
CA ASN A 69 -11.62 13.33 0.54
C ASN A 69 -10.79 12.30 -0.26
N HIS A 70 -11.43 11.66 -1.24
CA HIS A 70 -10.79 10.65 -2.09
C HIS A 70 -9.60 11.22 -2.87
N GLU A 71 -9.73 12.39 -3.49
CA GLU A 71 -8.65 12.98 -4.28
C GLU A 71 -7.44 13.33 -3.42
N PHE A 72 -7.64 14.00 -2.28
CA PHE A 72 -6.55 14.34 -1.37
C PHE A 72 -5.84 13.11 -0.81
N VAL A 73 -6.59 12.07 -0.41
CA VAL A 73 -5.98 10.85 0.14
C VAL A 73 -5.23 10.07 -0.94
N PHE A 74 -5.77 9.92 -2.15
CA PHE A 74 -5.06 9.23 -3.22
C PHE A 74 -3.84 9.99 -3.73
N ASP A 75 -3.89 11.33 -3.74
CA ASP A 75 -2.70 12.15 -4.01
C ASP A 75 -1.63 11.94 -2.93
N TYR A 76 -2.03 11.96 -1.66
CA TYR A 76 -1.11 11.66 -0.55
C TYR A 76 -0.50 10.27 -0.65
N LEU A 77 -1.31 9.24 -0.95
CA LEU A 77 -0.80 7.86 -1.11
C LEU A 77 0.18 7.77 -2.28
N ARG A 78 -0.11 8.41 -3.42
CA ARG A 78 0.81 8.45 -4.57
C ARG A 78 2.10 9.21 -4.28
N ASP A 79 2.04 10.30 -3.51
CA ASP A 79 3.23 11.04 -3.09
C ASP A 79 4.17 10.21 -2.20
N ASN A 80 3.64 9.24 -1.45
CA ASN A 80 4.41 8.29 -0.65
C ASN A 80 4.97 7.12 -1.48
N MET A 81 4.51 6.95 -2.71
CA MET A 81 5.06 5.99 -3.69
C MET A 81 6.04 6.65 -4.68
N ALA A 82 6.13 7.98 -4.68
CA ALA A 82 7.01 8.73 -5.58
C ALA A 82 8.49 8.40 -5.31
N PHE A 83 9.26 8.14 -6.37
CA PHE A 83 10.69 7.83 -6.29
C PHE A 83 11.51 9.05 -5.86
N GLU A 84 11.14 10.23 -6.35
CA GLU A 84 11.83 11.48 -6.06
C GLU A 84 10.90 12.49 -5.39
N PRO A 85 11.40 13.35 -4.48
CA PRO A 85 10.59 14.40 -3.86
C PRO A 85 9.95 15.36 -4.88
N GLY A 86 10.58 15.56 -6.04
CA GLY A 86 10.09 16.42 -7.12
C GLY A 86 8.84 15.87 -7.82
N ASP A 87 8.53 14.57 -7.65
CA ASP A 87 7.36 13.93 -8.26
C ASP A 87 6.08 14.12 -7.44
N ARG A 88 6.21 14.60 -6.20
CA ARG A 88 5.09 14.82 -5.30
C ARG A 88 4.21 15.98 -5.74
N VAL A 89 2.90 15.86 -5.54
CA VAL A 89 1.92 16.91 -5.82
C VAL A 89 1.66 17.79 -4.61
N HIS A 90 1.67 17.22 -3.40
CA HIS A 90 1.52 17.98 -2.18
C HIS A 90 2.76 18.81 -1.85
N ARG A 91 2.53 20.02 -1.33
CA ARG A 91 3.56 20.88 -0.74
C ARG A 91 3.82 20.58 0.74
N GLY A 92 3.15 19.57 1.29
CA GLY A 92 3.08 19.26 2.72
C GLY A 92 1.64 19.24 3.23
N LEU A 93 1.41 18.56 4.36
CA LEU A 93 0.12 18.55 5.03
C LEU A 93 -0.05 19.85 5.82
N SER A 94 -1.04 20.64 5.40
CA SER A 94 -1.36 21.94 5.99
C SER A 94 -2.76 21.90 6.60
N TYR A 95 -3.40 23.05 6.73
CA TYR A 95 -4.72 23.15 7.34
C TYR A 95 -5.81 22.58 6.42
N GLY A 96 -6.62 21.65 6.96
CA GLY A 96 -7.78 21.08 6.28
C GLY A 96 -9.10 21.56 6.87
N ILE A 97 -10.05 21.95 6.03
CA ILE A 97 -11.43 22.25 6.41
C ILE A 97 -12.32 21.19 5.77
N VAL A 98 -12.93 20.35 6.61
CA VAL A 98 -13.87 19.33 6.18
C VAL A 98 -15.29 19.90 6.17
N ASP A 99 -15.92 19.92 4.99
CA ASP A 99 -17.36 20.09 4.85
C ASP A 99 -18.06 18.74 5.07
N GLU A 100 -19.26 18.74 5.65
CA GLU A 100 -20.02 17.53 6.00
C GLU A 100 -19.15 16.52 6.76
N VAL A 101 -18.60 16.98 7.89
CA VAL A 101 -17.63 16.25 8.71
C VAL A 101 -18.13 14.89 9.19
N ASP A 102 -19.43 14.76 9.42
CA ASP A 102 -20.08 13.49 9.77
C ASP A 102 -20.01 12.49 8.62
N SER A 103 -20.36 12.91 7.40
CA SER A 103 -20.32 12.06 6.21
C SER A 103 -18.91 11.56 5.93
N ILE A 104 -17.89 12.42 6.05
CA ILE A 104 -16.51 12.07 5.73
C ILE A 104 -15.81 11.30 6.87
N LEU A 105 -15.85 11.82 8.10
CA LEU A 105 -15.08 11.24 9.21
C LEU A 105 -15.80 10.10 9.94
N ILE A 106 -17.09 9.88 9.69
CA ILE A 106 -17.85 8.79 10.29
C ILE A 106 -18.21 7.75 9.23
N ASP A 107 -18.92 8.16 8.17
CA ASP A 107 -19.48 7.19 7.23
C ASP A 107 -18.44 6.63 6.26
N GLU A 108 -17.65 7.50 5.63
CA GLU A 108 -16.58 7.11 4.68
C GLU A 108 -15.37 6.48 5.38
N ALA A 109 -15.07 6.89 6.62
CA ALA A 109 -13.91 6.41 7.38
C ALA A 109 -13.92 4.90 7.69
N ARG A 110 -15.04 4.21 7.44
CA ARG A 110 -15.18 2.76 7.63
C ARG A 110 -14.44 1.94 6.58
N THR A 111 -14.20 2.51 5.40
CA THR A 111 -13.56 1.81 4.29
C THR A 111 -12.21 2.44 3.99
N PRO A 112 -11.10 1.68 4.07
CA PRO A 112 -9.78 2.22 3.75
C PRO A 112 -9.68 2.52 2.24
N LEU A 113 -8.99 3.61 1.91
CA LEU A 113 -8.62 3.94 0.53
C LEU A 113 -7.30 3.24 0.19
N ILE A 114 -7.32 2.38 -0.83
CA ILE A 114 -6.21 1.49 -1.19
C ILE A 114 -5.83 1.72 -2.65
N ILE A 115 -4.53 1.91 -2.91
CA ILE A 115 -3.96 1.80 -4.26
C ILE A 115 -3.55 0.34 -4.44
N SER A 116 -4.24 -0.38 -5.32
CA SER A 116 -3.82 -1.70 -5.79
C SER A 116 -3.13 -1.57 -7.15
N GLY A 117 -2.03 -2.29 -7.30
CA GLY A 117 -1.35 -2.46 -8.58
C GLY A 117 -1.04 -3.94 -8.79
N PRO A 118 -0.91 -4.39 -10.05
CA PRO A 118 -0.38 -5.72 -10.31
C PRO A 118 1.03 -5.79 -9.71
N VAL A 119 1.26 -6.75 -8.83
CA VAL A 119 2.63 -7.13 -8.48
C VAL A 119 3.14 -7.87 -9.70
N GLU A 120 4.27 -7.44 -10.28
CA GLU A 120 5.05 -8.31 -11.16
C GLU A 120 5.53 -9.47 -10.27
N GLU A 121 4.70 -10.49 -10.14
CA GLU A 121 5.04 -11.69 -9.42
C GLU A 121 6.02 -12.49 -10.26
N ASP A 122 7.19 -12.70 -9.70
CA ASP A 122 8.28 -13.47 -10.28
C ASP A 122 7.84 -14.94 -10.40
N THR A 123 7.13 -15.26 -11.49
CA THR A 123 6.53 -16.60 -11.71
C THR A 123 7.60 -17.68 -11.69
N GLU A 124 8.83 -17.33 -12.09
CA GLU A 124 10.00 -18.19 -12.02
C GLU A 124 10.38 -18.53 -10.57
N LEU A 125 10.25 -17.58 -9.64
CA LEU A 125 10.54 -17.81 -8.23
C LEU A 125 9.61 -18.86 -7.63
N TYR A 126 8.30 -18.79 -7.92
CA TYR A 126 7.35 -19.81 -7.46
C TYR A 126 7.69 -21.20 -8.01
N ALA A 127 8.09 -21.29 -9.28
CA ALA A 127 8.50 -22.57 -9.88
C ALA A 127 9.77 -23.14 -9.22
N VAL A 128 10.74 -22.29 -8.86
CA VAL A 128 11.93 -22.72 -8.14
C VAL A 128 11.57 -23.21 -6.74
N VAL A 129 10.77 -22.45 -5.99
CA VAL A 129 10.37 -22.81 -4.62
C VAL A 129 9.49 -24.07 -4.59
N ASP A 130 8.61 -24.27 -5.58
CA ASP A 130 7.84 -25.51 -5.74
C ASP A 130 8.75 -26.73 -5.86
N ARG A 131 9.82 -26.63 -6.67
CA ARG A 131 10.82 -27.70 -6.80
C ARG A 131 11.55 -27.96 -5.48
N ILE A 132 11.85 -26.92 -4.71
CA ILE A 132 12.45 -27.05 -3.38
C ILE A 132 11.50 -27.80 -2.45
N ALA A 133 10.24 -27.39 -2.36
CA ALA A 133 9.24 -28.03 -1.48
C ALA A 133 9.05 -29.52 -1.80
N ARG A 134 9.05 -29.91 -3.08
CA ARG A 134 8.97 -31.33 -3.50
C ARG A 134 10.21 -32.16 -3.15
N ARG A 135 11.37 -31.53 -2.96
CA ARG A 135 12.61 -32.21 -2.55
C ARG A 135 12.67 -32.46 -1.04
N LEU A 136 11.75 -31.89 -0.26
CA LEU A 136 11.66 -32.12 1.18
C LEU A 136 10.82 -33.36 1.48
N THR A 137 11.14 -34.01 2.58
CA THR A 137 10.55 -35.28 3.01
C THR A 137 9.82 -35.12 4.34
N PRO A 138 8.59 -35.63 4.49
CA PRO A 138 7.86 -35.55 5.75
C PRO A 138 8.47 -36.48 6.79
N GLN A 139 8.38 -36.10 8.07
CA GLN A 139 8.64 -37.01 9.19
C GLN A 139 7.63 -38.16 9.20
N GLN A 140 8.11 -39.39 9.37
CA GLN A 140 7.25 -40.57 9.50
C GLN A 140 6.73 -40.77 10.94
N GLU A 141 7.49 -40.30 11.93
CA GLU A 141 7.13 -40.34 13.35
C GLU A 141 7.53 -39.02 14.01
N PRO A 142 6.82 -38.56 15.06
CA PRO A 142 7.17 -37.33 15.78
C PRO A 142 8.61 -37.37 16.33
N GLY A 143 9.42 -36.39 15.95
CA GLY A 143 10.84 -36.33 16.33
C GLY A 143 11.75 -37.31 15.58
N GLY A 144 11.23 -38.02 14.58
CA GLY A 144 11.98 -38.90 13.69
C GLY A 144 12.73 -38.15 12.56
N PRO A 145 13.43 -38.87 11.68
CA PRO A 145 14.09 -38.26 10.53
C PRO A 145 13.06 -37.70 9.54
N GLY A 146 13.32 -36.48 9.05
CA GLY A 146 12.47 -35.79 8.08
C GLY A 146 12.69 -34.29 8.11
N ASP A 147 12.29 -33.63 7.04
CA ASP A 147 12.46 -32.19 6.84
C ASP A 147 11.27 -31.37 7.39
N PHE A 148 10.09 -31.96 7.52
CA PHE A 148 8.92 -31.27 8.07
C PHE A 148 7.89 -32.22 8.67
N GLU A 149 7.11 -31.71 9.62
CA GLU A 149 5.94 -32.34 10.22
C GLU A 149 4.66 -31.83 9.54
N ILE A 150 3.64 -32.69 9.48
CA ILE A 150 2.31 -32.36 8.95
C ILE A 150 1.30 -32.42 10.09
N ASP A 151 0.64 -31.30 10.38
CA ASP A 151 -0.52 -31.25 11.26
C ASP A 151 -1.80 -31.19 10.42
N GLU A 152 -2.44 -32.34 10.23
CA GLU A 152 -3.70 -32.46 9.49
C GLU A 152 -4.87 -31.76 10.19
N LYS A 153 -4.83 -31.59 11.52
CA LYS A 153 -5.94 -30.97 12.27
C LYS A 153 -5.99 -29.47 12.04
N THR A 154 -4.82 -28.84 12.01
CA THR A 154 -4.70 -27.39 11.77
C THR A 154 -4.45 -27.05 10.29
N LYS A 155 -4.29 -28.06 9.44
CA LYS A 155 -3.84 -27.93 8.04
C LYS A 155 -2.55 -27.09 7.95
N GLN A 156 -1.57 -27.40 8.79
CA GLN A 156 -0.25 -26.75 8.81
C GLN A 156 0.89 -27.74 8.58
N THR A 157 2.02 -27.20 8.10
CA THR A 157 3.29 -27.92 7.99
C THR A 157 4.36 -27.15 8.75
N HIS A 158 5.18 -27.85 9.54
CA HIS A 158 6.25 -27.24 10.33
C HIS A 158 7.60 -27.81 9.89
N LEU A 159 8.54 -26.96 9.50
CA LEU A 159 9.89 -27.40 9.17
C LEU A 159 10.61 -27.85 10.44
N THR A 160 11.39 -28.93 10.32
CA THR A 160 12.34 -29.35 11.35
C THR A 160 13.64 -28.56 11.21
N GLU A 161 14.53 -28.63 12.19
CA GLU A 161 15.87 -28.05 12.10
C GLU A 161 16.66 -28.59 10.89
N ASP A 162 16.51 -29.88 10.59
CA ASP A 162 17.14 -30.49 9.41
C ASP A 162 16.49 -30.00 8.11
N GLY A 163 15.17 -29.80 8.10
CA GLY A 163 14.46 -29.18 6.99
C GLY A 163 14.90 -27.74 6.74
N HIS A 164 15.11 -26.95 7.79
CA HIS A 164 15.65 -25.60 7.68
C HIS A 164 17.02 -25.59 6.99
N ARG A 165 17.94 -26.46 7.43
CA ARG A 165 19.27 -26.60 6.79
C ARG A 165 19.18 -27.05 5.34
N ARG A 166 18.28 -28.00 5.05
CA ARG A 166 18.09 -28.50 3.69
C ARG A 166 17.51 -27.42 2.78
N VAL A 167 16.53 -26.66 3.24
CA VAL A 167 15.97 -25.52 2.49
C VAL A 167 17.05 -24.49 2.19
N GLU A 168 17.88 -24.14 3.17
CA GLU A 168 18.99 -23.20 3.00
C GLU A 168 19.98 -23.69 1.93
N ALA A 169 20.39 -24.97 1.99
CA ALA A 169 21.24 -25.57 0.98
C ALA A 169 20.62 -25.54 -0.44
N LEU A 170 19.32 -25.83 -0.55
CA LEU A 170 18.59 -25.82 -1.81
C LEU A 170 18.41 -24.42 -2.40
N LEU A 171 18.23 -23.40 -1.55
CA LEU A 171 18.18 -22.00 -1.95
C LEU A 171 19.55 -21.51 -2.44
N LEU A 172 20.63 -21.93 -1.79
CA LEU A 172 22.01 -21.69 -2.24
C LEU A 172 22.27 -22.35 -3.61
N GLU A 173 21.92 -23.62 -3.79
CA GLU A 173 22.01 -24.33 -5.09
C GLU A 173 21.25 -23.58 -6.20
N SER A 174 20.09 -23.03 -5.86
CA SER A 174 19.21 -22.32 -6.79
C SER A 174 19.60 -20.85 -7.01
N HIS A 175 20.71 -20.39 -6.40
CA HIS A 175 21.20 -19.01 -6.47
C HIS A 175 20.18 -17.96 -5.98
N LEU A 176 19.24 -18.37 -5.11
CA LEU A 176 18.22 -17.48 -4.54
C LEU A 176 18.72 -16.74 -3.29
N ILE A 177 19.76 -17.28 -2.63
CA ILE A 177 20.48 -16.63 -1.53
C ILE A 177 21.99 -16.73 -1.79
N ALA A 178 22.77 -15.76 -1.29
CA ALA A 178 24.22 -15.75 -1.51
C ALA A 178 24.96 -16.65 -0.50
N PRO A 179 26.17 -17.15 -0.82
CA PRO A 179 26.97 -17.93 0.12
C PRO A 179 27.21 -17.18 1.44
N GLY A 180 26.83 -17.79 2.56
CA GLY A 180 26.95 -17.21 3.90
C GLY A 180 25.75 -16.39 4.36
N GLU A 181 24.71 -16.24 3.54
CA GLU A 181 23.44 -15.66 3.97
C GLU A 181 22.58 -16.70 4.68
N SER A 182 21.94 -16.26 5.76
CA SER A 182 21.01 -17.13 6.50
C SER A 182 19.59 -17.02 5.97
N LEU A 183 18.86 -18.13 6.05
CA LEU A 183 17.42 -18.18 5.80
C LEU A 183 16.59 -17.28 6.76
N TYR A 184 17.14 -16.93 7.92
CA TYR A 184 16.49 -16.05 8.91
C TYR A 184 16.75 -14.54 8.67
N GLU A 185 17.55 -14.18 7.68
CA GLU A 185 17.74 -12.76 7.35
C GLU A 185 16.43 -12.15 6.84
N PRO A 186 16.09 -10.89 7.20
CA PRO A 186 14.83 -10.25 6.82
C PRO A 186 14.50 -10.30 5.32
N LYS A 187 15.52 -10.19 4.46
CA LYS A 187 15.38 -10.28 3.00
C LYS A 187 15.00 -11.68 2.48
N ASN A 188 15.30 -12.73 3.25
CA ASN A 188 15.13 -14.15 2.89
C ASN A 188 13.86 -14.77 3.50
N LEU A 189 13.22 -14.09 4.46
CA LEU A 189 11.98 -14.56 5.10
C LEU A 189 10.84 -14.85 4.10
N LYS A 190 10.81 -14.15 2.96
CA LYS A 190 9.85 -14.43 1.88
C LYS A 190 9.96 -15.85 1.34
N PHE A 191 11.18 -16.39 1.22
CA PHE A 191 11.39 -17.75 0.73
C PHE A 191 10.85 -18.79 1.71
N MET A 192 10.98 -18.54 3.02
CA MET A 192 10.38 -19.38 4.05
C MET A 192 8.86 -19.49 3.87
N HIS A 193 8.21 -18.35 3.66
CA HIS A 193 6.77 -18.30 3.44
C HIS A 193 6.37 -19.10 2.19
N TYR A 194 7.10 -18.93 1.09
CA TYR A 194 6.84 -19.67 -0.15
C TYR A 194 7.06 -21.18 -0.01
N VAL A 195 8.11 -21.62 0.68
CA VAL A 195 8.37 -23.04 0.92
C VAL A 195 7.25 -23.66 1.77
N GLN A 196 6.82 -22.98 2.84
CA GLN A 196 5.71 -23.44 3.68
C GLN A 196 4.39 -23.50 2.91
N ALA A 197 4.11 -22.50 2.05
CA ALA A 197 2.95 -22.52 1.17
C ALA A 197 3.00 -23.70 0.19
N GLY A 198 4.16 -23.96 -0.42
CA GLY A 198 4.37 -25.12 -1.31
C GLY A 198 4.19 -26.46 -0.59
N LEU A 199 4.73 -26.61 0.62
CA LEU A 199 4.56 -27.82 1.43
C LEU A 199 3.09 -28.08 1.74
N ARG A 200 2.35 -27.05 2.18
CA ARG A 200 0.90 -27.17 2.39
C ARG A 200 0.19 -27.58 1.09
N ALA A 201 0.50 -26.93 -0.03
CA ALA A 201 -0.10 -27.23 -1.33
C ALA A 201 0.09 -28.69 -1.76
N HIS A 202 1.28 -29.27 -1.57
CA HIS A 202 1.57 -30.65 -1.98
C HIS A 202 1.03 -31.71 -1.02
N TRP A 203 1.00 -31.42 0.27
CA TRP A 203 0.80 -32.45 1.30
C TRP A 203 -0.55 -32.37 2.02
N LEU A 204 -1.18 -31.20 2.06
CA LEU A 204 -2.43 -30.98 2.78
C LEU A 204 -3.64 -30.75 1.87
N TYR A 205 -3.42 -30.30 0.64
CA TYR A 205 -4.49 -30.07 -0.32
C TYR A 205 -4.45 -31.12 -1.42
N LYS A 206 -5.57 -31.80 -1.64
CA LYS A 206 -5.68 -32.82 -2.69
C LYS A 206 -6.40 -32.26 -3.90
N ARG A 207 -5.77 -32.40 -5.06
CA ARG A 207 -6.39 -32.07 -6.35
C ARG A 207 -7.73 -32.79 -6.46
N GLU A 208 -8.79 -32.05 -6.81
CA GLU A 208 -10.16 -32.54 -7.02
C GLU A 208 -11.00 -32.77 -5.75
N VAL A 209 -10.48 -32.45 -4.57
CA VAL A 209 -11.23 -32.52 -3.29
C VAL A 209 -11.26 -31.18 -2.58
N ASP A 210 -10.13 -30.48 -2.56
CA ASP A 210 -9.99 -29.10 -2.08
C ASP A 210 -9.79 -28.14 -3.26
#